data_AF-A0A950MBS2-F1
#
_entry.id   AF-A0A950MBS2-F1
#
_cell.length_a   1.000
_cell.length_b   1.000
_cell.length_c   1.000
_cell.angle_alpha   90.00
_cell.angle_beta   90.00
_cell.angle_gamma   90.00
#
_symmetry.space_group_name_H-M   'P 1'
#
loop_
_entity.id
_entity.type
_entity.pdbx_description
1 polymer ?
#
loop_
_entity_poly.entity_id
_entity_poly.type
_entity_poly.pdbx_seq_one_letter_code
_entity_poly.pdbx_strand_id
1 'polypeptide(L)'
;MRSRTCSARTGPRTVAGACTGGSAARTTRARTRRTARTFARASSAGRRPGLVAFDGDRAVGWCQLTPRDELPWLDRGHLTRRVDDAPVWVLSCFFIRRGYRKRGVMSALINAAVEAARREHVTALEAYPVDAHAPSATRNLFTGVASAFARAGFRAVALPAPHRPTMRLIL
;
A
#
# COMPACT_ATOMS: atom_id res chain seq x y z
N MET A 1 32.01 -20.66 81.45
CA MET A 1 33.49 -20.69 81.48
C MET A 1 33.97 -21.32 80.17
N ARG A 2 34.59 -20.51 79.30
CA ARG A 2 35.38 -20.79 78.08
C ARG A 2 34.69 -21.54 76.92
N SER A 3 34.28 -20.88 75.83
CA SER A 3 35.10 -20.38 74.68
C SER A 3 35.29 -21.43 73.58
N ARG A 4 34.72 -21.19 72.39
CA ARG A 4 35.48 -20.84 71.16
C ARG A 4 34.52 -20.59 69.99
N THR A 5 34.59 -19.36 69.49
CA THR A 5 34.08 -18.83 68.23
C THR A 5 34.99 -19.21 67.06
N CYS A 6 34.44 -19.39 65.85
CA CYS A 6 35.01 -18.78 64.64
C CYS A 6 33.94 -18.71 63.55
N SER A 7 33.79 -17.52 62.97
CA SER A 7 32.87 -17.20 61.88
C SER A 7 33.60 -17.23 60.55
N ALA A 8 32.91 -17.52 59.46
CA ALA A 8 33.27 -17.01 58.14
C ALA A 8 32.05 -16.34 57.49
N ARG A 9 32.13 -15.01 57.37
CA ARG A 9 31.45 -14.17 56.35
C ARG A 9 31.98 -14.61 54.98
N THR A 10 31.25 -14.53 53.88
CA THR A 10 30.94 -13.30 53.12
C THR A 10 29.91 -13.66 52.02
N GLY A 11 28.79 -12.95 51.91
CA GLY A 11 28.64 -11.94 50.86
C GLY A 11 27.46 -12.25 49.91
N PRO A 12 26.91 -11.27 49.17
CA PRO A 12 25.48 -10.97 49.24
C PRO A 12 24.73 -11.09 47.90
N ARG A 13 23.39 -11.11 47.97
CA ARG A 13 22.48 -10.16 47.27
C ARG A 13 21.00 -10.47 47.53
N THR A 14 20.40 -9.59 48.33
CA THR A 14 19.02 -9.06 48.20
C THR A 14 18.71 -8.73 46.73
N VAL A 15 17.47 -8.65 46.21
CA VAL A 15 16.22 -8.10 46.75
C VAL A 15 15.02 -8.57 45.91
N ALA A 16 13.88 -8.72 46.57
CA ALA A 16 12.51 -8.29 46.22
C ALA A 16 12.07 -8.06 44.76
N GLY A 17 10.82 -8.46 44.48
CA GLY A 17 10.03 -7.86 43.40
C GLY A 17 8.77 -8.64 43.03
N ALA A 18 7.71 -8.54 43.85
CA ALA A 18 6.35 -8.88 43.44
C ALA A 18 5.92 -7.99 42.27
N CYS A 19 5.10 -8.50 41.35
CA CYS A 19 4.08 -7.73 40.63
C CYS A 19 3.12 -8.66 39.87
N THR A 20 1.87 -8.63 40.30
CA THR A 20 0.68 -9.06 39.58
C THR A 20 0.57 -8.36 38.21
N GLY A 21 0.35 -9.14 37.15
CA GLY A 21 -0.12 -8.64 35.86
C GLY A 21 -0.88 -9.80 35.20
N GLY A 22 -2.15 -9.69 34.84
CA GLY A 22 -2.80 -8.55 34.22
C GLY A 22 -3.48 -9.14 32.98
N SER A 23 -4.79 -9.36 33.09
CA SER A 23 -5.66 -9.98 32.09
C SER A 23 -5.36 -9.50 30.66
N ALA A 24 -5.21 -10.47 29.76
CA ALA A 24 -5.02 -10.25 28.33
C ALA A 24 -6.06 -9.28 27.74
N ALA A 25 -5.59 -8.12 27.29
CA ALA A 25 -6.38 -7.13 26.59
C ALA A 25 -6.84 -7.69 25.23
N ARG A 26 -8.14 -8.00 25.15
CA ARG A 26 -8.89 -8.19 23.90
C ARG A 26 -8.80 -6.91 23.08
N THR A 27 -8.02 -6.92 22.00
CA THR A 27 -8.00 -5.79 21.07
C THR A 27 -9.20 -5.89 20.13
N THR A 28 -10.29 -5.22 20.48
CA THR A 28 -11.40 -4.96 19.55
C THR A 28 -10.86 -4.16 18.37
N ARG A 29 -10.82 -4.76 17.18
CA ARG A 29 -10.39 -4.10 15.95
C ARG A 29 -11.45 -3.08 15.53
N ALA A 30 -11.37 -1.87 16.09
CA ALA A 30 -12.13 -0.73 15.60
C ALA A 30 -11.84 -0.55 14.11
N ARG A 31 -12.89 -0.52 13.29
CA ARG A 31 -12.80 -0.37 11.84
C ARG A 31 -12.55 1.11 11.53
N THR A 32 -11.32 1.59 11.75
CA THR A 32 -10.92 2.97 11.43
C THR A 32 -11.23 3.24 9.95
N ARG A 33 -12.08 4.24 9.68
CA ARG A 33 -12.36 4.70 8.32
C ARG A 33 -11.04 5.26 7.76
N ARG A 34 -10.38 4.51 6.86
CA ARG A 34 -9.18 5.02 6.20
C ARG A 34 -9.59 5.95 5.07
N THR A 35 -9.17 7.21 5.19
CA THR A 35 -9.37 8.21 4.15
C THR A 35 -8.14 8.22 3.25
N ALA A 36 -8.34 7.98 1.96
CA ALA A 36 -7.37 8.39 0.94
C ALA A 36 -7.66 9.85 0.60
N ARG A 37 -6.63 10.70 0.69
CA ARG A 37 -6.72 12.11 0.33
C ARG A 37 -5.75 12.33 -0.83
N THR A 38 -6.17 13.12 -1.81
CA THR A 38 -5.23 13.61 -2.83
C THR A 38 -4.18 14.45 -2.12
N PHE A 39 -2.91 14.03 -2.19
CA PHE A 39 -1.79 14.86 -1.75
C PHE A 39 -1.04 15.29 -3.00
N ALA A 40 -1.45 16.42 -3.56
CA ALA A 40 -0.67 17.10 -4.56
C ALA A 40 0.42 17.88 -3.83
N ARG A 41 1.63 17.32 -3.71
CA ARG A 41 2.79 18.22 -3.59
C ARG A 41 2.90 18.86 -4.96
N ALA A 42 2.46 20.11 -5.07
CA ALA A 42 2.70 20.93 -6.23
C ALA A 42 4.22 20.91 -6.47
N SER A 43 4.63 20.17 -7.50
CA SER A 43 5.82 20.55 -8.23
C SER A 43 5.61 22.01 -8.64
N SER A 44 6.68 22.79 -8.71
CA SER A 44 6.68 24.17 -9.21
C SER A 44 5.98 24.35 -10.57
N ALA A 45 5.62 23.25 -11.26
CA ALA A 45 4.86 23.21 -12.50
C ALA A 45 3.37 22.75 -12.37
N GLY A 46 2.75 22.72 -11.19
CA GLY A 46 1.32 22.38 -11.03
C GLY A 46 0.94 20.91 -11.30
N ARG A 47 1.94 20.04 -11.54
CA ARG A 47 1.73 18.63 -11.89
C ARG A 47 1.37 17.82 -10.64
N ARG A 48 0.36 16.93 -10.74
CA ARG A 48 -0.19 16.15 -9.62
C ARG A 48 0.48 14.79 -9.55
N PRO A 49 1.44 14.55 -8.63
CA PRO A 49 2.25 13.33 -8.68
C PRO A 49 1.55 12.08 -8.13
N GLY A 50 0.41 12.19 -7.41
CA GLY A 50 -0.30 11.02 -6.89
C GLY A 50 -1.23 11.29 -5.70
N LEU A 51 -1.71 10.20 -5.09
CA LEU A 51 -2.60 10.17 -3.93
C LEU A 51 -1.90 9.57 -2.72
N VAL A 52 -2.24 10.02 -1.51
CA VAL A 52 -1.71 9.47 -0.25
C VAL A 52 -2.86 8.95 0.61
N ALA A 53 -2.71 7.72 1.10
CA ALA A 53 -3.63 7.14 2.07
C ALA A 53 -3.15 7.44 3.49
N PHE A 54 -4.09 7.83 4.36
CA PHE A 54 -3.82 8.11 5.77
C PHE A 54 -4.61 7.17 6.69
N ASP A 55 -4.03 6.83 7.84
CA ASP A 55 -4.69 6.21 8.99
C ASP A 55 -4.50 7.16 10.19
N GLY A 56 -5.55 7.91 10.53
CA GLY A 56 -5.42 9.13 11.33
C GLY A 56 -4.51 10.14 10.62
N ASP A 57 -3.53 10.69 11.33
CA ASP A 57 -2.55 11.64 10.77
C ASP A 57 -1.35 10.95 10.11
N ARG A 58 -1.32 9.61 10.10
CA ARG A 58 -0.18 8.85 9.59
C ARG A 58 -0.37 8.50 8.12
N ALA A 59 0.55 8.92 7.25
CA ALA A 59 0.61 8.46 5.86
C ALA A 59 0.98 6.97 5.79
N VAL A 60 0.16 6.14 5.14
CA VAL A 60 0.29 4.66 5.16
C VAL A 60 0.37 4.02 3.79
N GLY A 61 0.05 4.77 2.75
CA GLY A 61 0.25 4.34 1.37
C GLY A 61 0.24 5.51 0.41
N TRP A 62 0.67 5.25 -0.81
CA TRP A 62 0.70 6.21 -1.90
C TRP A 62 0.44 5.49 -3.21
N CYS A 63 -0.17 6.17 -4.18
CA CYS A 63 -0.22 5.73 -5.57
C CYS A 63 0.04 6.88 -6.53
N GLN A 64 0.74 6.60 -7.62
CA GLN A 64 0.87 7.54 -8.72
C GLN A 64 -0.41 7.54 -9.55
N LEU A 65 -0.89 8.73 -9.91
CA LEU A 65 -2.03 8.94 -10.80
C LEU A 65 -1.73 10.14 -11.68
N THR A 66 -1.50 9.92 -12.97
CA THR A 66 -1.07 10.99 -13.89
C THR A 66 -1.40 10.62 -15.34
N PRO A 67 -1.48 11.59 -16.28
CA PRO A 67 -1.65 11.28 -17.71
C PRO A 67 -0.58 10.31 -18.21
N ARG A 68 -0.95 9.37 -19.08
CA ARG A 68 -0.01 8.38 -19.62
C ARG A 68 1.17 9.03 -20.34
N ASP A 69 0.93 10.13 -21.05
CA ASP A 69 1.94 10.83 -21.85
C ASP A 69 3.03 11.48 -21.00
N GLU A 70 2.78 11.69 -19.70
CA GLU A 70 3.81 12.13 -18.75
C GLU A 70 4.75 11.00 -18.30
N LEU A 71 4.52 9.77 -18.76
CA LEU A 71 5.27 8.57 -18.38
C LEU A 71 5.92 7.89 -19.60
N PRO A 72 6.83 8.56 -20.32
CA PRO A 72 7.46 8.02 -21.54
C PRO A 72 8.27 6.73 -21.30
N TRP A 73 8.66 6.46 -20.05
CA TRP A 73 9.32 5.21 -19.68
C TRP A 73 8.39 3.98 -19.76
N LEU A 74 7.06 4.16 -19.68
CA LEU A 74 6.09 3.07 -19.88
C LEU A 74 6.11 2.55 -21.31
N ASP A 75 6.39 3.40 -22.29
CA ASP A 75 6.40 3.01 -23.71
C ASP A 75 7.64 2.15 -24.06
N ARG A 76 8.68 2.20 -23.22
CA ARG A 76 9.86 1.31 -23.34
C ARG A 76 9.61 -0.10 -22.78
N GLY A 77 8.59 -0.28 -21.94
CA GLY A 77 8.32 -1.53 -21.25
C GLY A 77 7.43 -2.47 -22.07
N HIS A 78 7.89 -3.69 -22.33
CA HIS A 78 7.10 -4.72 -23.03
C HIS A 78 5.72 -4.97 -22.36
N LEU A 79 5.70 -4.97 -21.03
CA LEU A 79 4.49 -5.27 -20.24
C LEU A 79 3.53 -4.08 -20.08
N THR A 80 3.93 -2.91 -20.56
CA THR A 80 3.20 -1.65 -20.40
C THR A 80 2.97 -0.96 -21.74
N ARG A 81 3.16 -1.65 -22.86
CA ARG A 81 2.94 -1.13 -24.21
C ARG A 81 1.53 -0.55 -24.34
N ARG A 82 1.39 0.52 -25.15
CA ARG A 82 0.09 1.09 -25.49
C ARG A 82 -0.81 0.03 -26.12
N VAL A 83 -2.05 -0.01 -25.66
CA VAL A 83 -3.09 -0.87 -26.26
C VAL A 83 -3.67 -0.17 -27.49
N ASP A 84 -3.82 1.15 -27.42
CA ASP A 84 -4.35 2.05 -28.44
C ASP A 84 -3.86 3.49 -28.16
N ASP A 85 -4.33 4.43 -28.96
CA ASP A 85 -4.00 5.87 -28.86
C ASP A 85 -4.97 6.65 -27.96
N ALA A 86 -5.84 5.97 -27.20
CA ALA A 86 -6.80 6.64 -26.33
C ALA A 86 -6.08 7.46 -25.24
N PRO A 87 -6.49 8.71 -24.97
CA PRO A 87 -5.93 9.48 -23.86
C PRO A 87 -6.38 8.84 -22.54
N VAL A 88 -5.43 8.31 -21.78
CA VAL A 88 -5.70 7.67 -20.48
C VAL A 88 -4.84 8.27 -19.38
N TRP A 89 -5.37 8.30 -18.16
CA TRP A 89 -4.55 8.45 -16.96
C TRP A 89 -4.15 7.07 -16.42
N VAL A 90 -3.01 7.00 -15.74
CA VAL A 90 -2.41 5.73 -15.35
C VAL A 90 -2.20 5.66 -13.84
N LEU A 91 -2.58 4.52 -13.27
CA LEU A 91 -2.18 4.06 -11.94
C LEU A 91 -0.91 3.20 -12.07
N SER A 92 0.25 3.85 -12.13
CA SER A 92 1.51 3.18 -12.51
C SER A 92 2.15 2.39 -11.37
N CYS A 93 2.03 2.88 -10.12
CA CYS A 93 2.64 2.23 -8.97
C CYS A 93 1.95 2.59 -7.65
N PHE A 94 2.17 1.72 -6.67
CA PHE A 94 1.69 1.80 -5.30
C PHE A 94 2.85 1.56 -4.34
N PHE A 95 2.81 2.30 -3.23
CA PHE A 95 3.57 1.98 -2.04
C PHE A 95 2.62 1.80 -0.87
N ILE A 96 2.78 0.72 -0.11
CA ILE A 96 1.98 0.48 1.11
C ILE A 96 2.92 0.04 2.22
N ARG A 97 2.89 0.77 3.34
CA ARG A 97 3.67 0.46 4.55
C ARG A 97 3.41 -0.99 4.96
N ARG A 98 4.46 -1.74 5.33
CA ARG A 98 4.39 -3.19 5.59
C ARG A 98 3.26 -3.60 6.54
N GLY A 99 3.10 -2.92 7.68
CA GLY A 99 2.00 -3.16 8.66
C GLY A 99 0.60 -2.71 8.21
N TYR A 100 0.48 -2.13 7.02
CA TYR A 100 -0.77 -1.65 6.42
C TYR A 100 -1.18 -2.44 5.16
N ARG A 101 -0.35 -3.39 4.73
CA ARG A 101 -0.67 -4.32 3.63
C ARG A 101 -1.79 -5.27 4.05
N LYS A 102 -2.51 -5.81 3.07
CA LYS A 102 -3.68 -6.71 3.26
C LYS A 102 -4.80 -6.14 4.16
N ARG A 103 -4.80 -4.84 4.42
CA ARG A 103 -5.83 -4.15 5.21
C ARG A 103 -6.79 -3.33 4.36
N GLY A 104 -6.72 -3.40 3.03
CA GLY A 104 -7.57 -2.66 2.09
C GLY A 104 -7.03 -1.29 1.64
N VAL A 105 -5.80 -0.93 2.00
CA VAL A 105 -5.20 0.37 1.62
C VAL A 105 -5.09 0.53 0.09
N MET A 106 -4.71 -0.52 -0.63
CA MET A 106 -4.64 -0.48 -2.11
C MET A 106 -6.00 -0.18 -2.72
N SER A 107 -7.04 -0.89 -2.29
CA SER A 107 -8.40 -0.67 -2.78
C SER A 107 -8.91 0.74 -2.46
N ALA A 108 -8.58 1.27 -1.28
CA ALA A 108 -8.91 2.66 -0.95
C ALA A 108 -8.22 3.67 -1.87
N LEU A 109 -6.94 3.44 -2.22
CA LEU A 109 -6.20 4.27 -3.17
C LEU A 109 -6.77 4.18 -4.58
N ILE A 110 -7.09 2.98 -5.07
CA ILE A 110 -7.71 2.77 -6.39
C ILE A 110 -9.05 3.51 -6.47
N ASN A 111 -9.93 3.35 -5.48
CA ASN A 111 -11.22 4.03 -5.48
C ASN A 111 -11.06 5.55 -5.43
N ALA A 112 -10.13 6.07 -4.61
CA ALA A 112 -9.85 7.50 -4.59
C ALA A 112 -9.26 8.01 -5.91
N ALA A 113 -8.53 7.19 -6.65
CA ALA A 113 -8.04 7.51 -7.98
C ALA A 113 -9.15 7.60 -9.01
N VAL A 114 -10.10 6.67 -8.97
CA VAL A 114 -11.33 6.73 -9.80
C VAL A 114 -12.08 8.03 -9.55
N GLU A 115 -12.34 8.37 -8.28
CA GLU A 115 -13.04 9.60 -7.92
C GLU A 115 -12.25 10.87 -8.26
N ALA A 116 -10.92 10.85 -8.14
CA ALA A 116 -10.07 11.95 -8.58
C ALA A 116 -10.13 12.14 -10.09
N ALA A 117 -10.03 11.05 -10.87
CA ALA A 117 -10.06 11.09 -12.32
C ALA A 117 -11.41 11.58 -12.86
N ARG A 118 -12.53 11.14 -12.25
CA ARG A 118 -13.87 11.64 -12.58
C ARG A 118 -14.02 13.14 -12.38
N ARG A 119 -13.50 13.68 -11.27
CA ARG A 119 -13.50 15.13 -11.00
C ARG A 119 -12.65 15.93 -11.98
N GLU A 120 -11.64 15.31 -12.58
CA GLU A 120 -10.80 15.91 -13.61
C GLU A 120 -11.31 15.64 -15.03
N HIS A 121 -12.53 15.10 -15.19
CA HIS A 121 -13.13 14.77 -16.48
C HIS A 121 -12.28 13.84 -17.36
N VAL A 122 -11.50 12.96 -16.73
CA VAL A 122 -10.74 11.92 -17.42
C VAL A 122 -11.71 10.87 -17.95
N THR A 123 -11.53 10.43 -19.19
CA THR A 123 -12.41 9.46 -19.87
C THR A 123 -12.07 8.01 -19.55
N ALA A 124 -10.80 7.72 -19.26
CA ALA A 124 -10.34 6.37 -18.95
C ALA A 124 -9.11 6.33 -18.04
N LEU A 125 -9.08 5.30 -17.19
CA LEU A 125 -7.94 4.93 -16.35
C LEU A 125 -7.33 3.60 -16.80
N GLU A 126 -6.01 3.51 -16.79
CA GLU A 126 -5.27 2.30 -17.13
C GLU A 126 -4.30 1.89 -16.01
N ALA A 127 -4.07 0.58 -15.88
CA ALA A 127 -3.14 -0.01 -14.93
C ALA A 127 -2.49 -1.29 -15.50
N TYR A 128 -1.34 -1.67 -14.94
CA TYR A 128 -0.59 -2.88 -15.35
C TYR A 128 -0.31 -3.79 -14.14
N PRO A 129 -1.36 -4.26 -13.45
CA PRO A 129 -1.19 -5.02 -12.23
C PRO A 129 -0.56 -6.40 -12.46
N VAL A 130 -0.18 -7.03 -11.36
CA VAL A 130 0.18 -8.44 -11.34
C VAL A 130 -1.08 -9.25 -11.02
N ASP A 131 -1.36 -10.28 -11.82
CA ASP A 131 -2.25 -11.34 -11.40
C ASP A 131 -1.49 -12.26 -10.42
N ALA A 132 -1.78 -12.11 -9.13
CA ALA A 132 -1.10 -12.84 -8.06
C ALA A 132 -1.52 -14.32 -7.98
N HIS A 133 -2.54 -14.75 -8.75
CA HIS A 133 -2.99 -16.14 -8.82
C HIS A 133 -2.43 -16.87 -10.04
N ALA A 134 -1.88 -16.16 -11.02
CA ALA A 134 -1.30 -16.76 -12.20
C ALA A 134 0.03 -17.49 -11.88
N PRO A 135 0.34 -18.58 -12.60
CA PRO A 135 1.65 -19.22 -12.51
C PRO A 135 2.79 -18.23 -12.76
N SER A 136 3.90 -18.42 -12.05
CA SER A 136 5.11 -17.58 -12.18
C SER A 136 4.89 -16.09 -11.86
N ALA A 137 3.83 -15.74 -11.13
CA ALA A 137 3.60 -14.37 -10.69
C ALA A 137 4.74 -13.87 -9.80
N THR A 138 5.25 -12.68 -10.13
CA THR A 138 6.24 -12.01 -9.29
C THR A 138 5.67 -11.65 -7.93
N ARG A 139 6.52 -11.71 -6.89
CA ARG A 139 6.17 -11.19 -5.55
C ARG A 139 6.27 -9.66 -5.47
N ASN A 140 6.82 -9.01 -6.50
CA ASN A 140 6.88 -7.55 -6.58
C ASN A 140 5.54 -6.98 -7.07
N LEU A 141 4.66 -6.62 -6.12
CA LEU A 141 3.30 -6.14 -6.37
C LEU A 141 3.20 -4.61 -6.41
N PHE A 142 4.27 -3.91 -6.74
CA PHE A 142 4.29 -2.44 -6.73
C PHE A 142 3.32 -1.84 -7.76
N THR A 143 3.03 -2.50 -8.88
CA THR A 143 2.01 -2.05 -9.85
C THR A 143 0.57 -2.38 -9.43
N GLY A 144 0.39 -2.98 -8.24
CA GLY A 144 -0.88 -3.42 -7.72
C GLY A 144 -1.25 -4.86 -8.11
N VAL A 145 -2.39 -5.33 -7.62
CA VAL A 145 -2.91 -6.69 -7.87
C VAL A 145 -4.18 -6.64 -8.69
N ALA A 146 -4.29 -7.52 -9.70
CA ALA A 146 -5.38 -7.49 -10.68
C ALA A 146 -6.76 -7.60 -10.02
N SER A 147 -6.89 -8.44 -8.98
CA SER A 147 -8.16 -8.58 -8.25
C SER A 147 -8.62 -7.30 -7.55
N ALA A 148 -7.71 -6.41 -7.15
CA ALA A 148 -8.08 -5.13 -6.54
C ALA A 148 -8.63 -4.14 -7.58
N PHE A 149 -8.06 -4.15 -8.78
CA PHE A 149 -8.55 -3.36 -9.92
C PHE A 149 -9.89 -3.89 -10.43
N ALA A 150 -10.02 -5.21 -10.58
CA ALA A 150 -11.29 -5.84 -10.99
C ALA A 150 -12.46 -5.46 -10.08
N ARG A 151 -12.24 -5.47 -8.75
CA ARG A 151 -13.25 -5.02 -7.77
C ARG A 151 -13.63 -3.54 -7.89
N ALA A 152 -12.77 -2.72 -8.49
CA ALA A 152 -13.04 -1.31 -8.79
C ALA A 152 -13.63 -1.10 -10.19
N GLY A 153 -13.97 -2.18 -10.92
CA GLY A 153 -14.62 -2.11 -12.23
C GLY A 153 -13.66 -2.12 -13.42
N PHE A 154 -12.34 -2.19 -13.20
CA PHE A 154 -11.39 -2.31 -14.30
C PHE A 154 -11.54 -3.67 -14.98
N ARG A 155 -11.36 -3.69 -16.31
CA ARG A 155 -11.40 -4.90 -17.14
C ARG A 155 -10.09 -5.08 -17.87
N ALA A 156 -9.68 -6.32 -18.10
CA ALA A 156 -8.51 -6.59 -18.92
C ALA A 156 -8.79 -6.19 -20.38
N VAL A 157 -7.87 -5.43 -20.98
CA VAL A 157 -7.93 -4.98 -22.38
C VAL A 157 -6.78 -5.54 -23.22
N ALA A 158 -5.72 -6.02 -22.57
CA ALA A 158 -4.65 -6.78 -23.20
C ALA A 158 -3.99 -7.72 -22.18
N LEU A 159 -3.29 -8.75 -22.66
CA LEU A 159 -2.53 -9.69 -21.82
C LEU A 159 -1.10 -9.88 -22.34
N PRO A 160 -0.18 -8.89 -22.15
CA PRO A 160 1.21 -9.00 -22.58
C PRO A 160 1.99 -10.21 -22.02
N ALA A 161 1.59 -10.73 -20.86
CA ALA A 161 2.08 -11.98 -20.31
C ALA A 161 1.01 -12.62 -19.40
N PRO A 162 1.05 -13.94 -19.14
CA PRO A 162 0.00 -14.65 -18.39
C PRO A 162 -0.34 -14.05 -17.02
N HIS A 163 0.64 -13.46 -16.33
CA HIS A 163 0.47 -12.85 -15.00
C HIS A 163 0.43 -11.31 -15.03
N ARG A 164 0.34 -10.69 -16.21
CA ARG A 164 0.46 -9.23 -16.42
C ARG A 164 -0.64 -8.72 -17.36
N PRO A 165 -1.91 -8.67 -16.92
CA PRO A 165 -2.95 -8.02 -17.70
C PRO A 165 -2.73 -6.50 -17.73
N THR A 166 -2.97 -5.88 -18.87
CA THR A 166 -3.28 -4.44 -18.94
C THR A 166 -4.77 -4.30 -18.65
N MET A 167 -5.11 -3.52 -17.63
CA MET A 167 -6.49 -3.32 -17.19
C MET A 167 -6.91 -1.86 -17.35
N ARG A 168 -8.12 -1.64 -17.85
CA ARG A 168 -8.69 -0.31 -18.10
C ARG A 168 -10.08 -0.18 -17.47
N LEU A 169 -10.38 1.02 -16.98
CA LEU A 169 -11.71 1.45 -16.55
C LEU A 169 -12.11 2.66 -17.38
N ILE A 170 -13.29 2.59 -18.00
CA ILE A 170 -13.93 3.74 -18.64
C ILE A 170 -14.74 4.48 -17.58
N LEU A 171 -14.63 5.80 -17.53
CA LEU A 171 -15.17 6.63 -16.44
C LEU A 171 -16.50 7.32 -16.77
#